data_AF-A0A1E3G1H7-F1
#
_entry.id   AF-A0A1E3G1H7-F1
#
_cell.length_a   1.000
_cell.length_b   1.000
_cell.length_c   1.000
_cell.angle_alpha   90.00
_cell.angle_beta   90.00
_cell.angle_gamma   90.00
#
_symmetry.space_group_name_H-M   'P 1'
#
loop_
_entity.id
_entity.type
_entity.pdbx_description
1 polymer ?
#
loop_
_entity_poly.entity_id
_entity_poly.type
_entity_poly.pdbx_seq_one_letter_code
_entity_poly.pdbx_strand_id
1 'polypeptide(L)'
;MEEMEDVKERENLTKNQKDGEQESDNSTLTPLEELVRVAQEVENATNVLDNSVEHFATFFEENRAEVSGVIESIERFANKVKDLEKVLENIEELVRVFGDFSEKISDIADDITVLSINSSVEIRKENIDRNALRKISEMIMQLAGNVRDISKNTKKHVKKSKEIAGELTNNIEVVVEEVKQVHETLKTLENLNLSSLKNLELLVDISKNSRKTVEQLLKTVDVLKEKVEEIRRTIIQLLD
;
A
#
# COMPACT_ATOMS: atom_id res chain seq x y z
N MET A 1 -44.64 -79.01 -7.72
CA MET A 1 -43.59 -78.58 -6.79
C MET A 1 -42.18 -78.83 -7.33
N GLU A 2 -42.01 -79.59 -8.43
CA GLU A 2 -40.71 -79.80 -9.10
C GLU A 2 -40.26 -78.63 -10.01
N GLU A 3 -41.18 -77.86 -10.62
CA GLU A 3 -40.78 -76.71 -11.46
C GLU A 3 -40.19 -75.51 -10.69
N MET A 4 -40.33 -75.46 -9.36
CA MET A 4 -39.75 -74.39 -8.53
C MET A 4 -38.33 -74.69 -8.04
N GLU A 5 -37.87 -75.94 -8.06
CA GLU A 5 -36.48 -76.31 -7.74
C GLU A 5 -35.55 -76.02 -8.93
N ASP A 6 -36.00 -76.32 -10.15
CA ASP A 6 -35.22 -76.13 -11.37
C ASP A 6 -34.97 -74.64 -11.71
N VAL A 7 -35.89 -73.75 -11.32
CA VAL A 7 -35.73 -72.29 -11.46
C VAL A 7 -34.75 -71.74 -10.43
N LYS A 8 -34.78 -72.25 -9.19
CA LYS A 8 -33.82 -71.84 -8.15
C LYS A 8 -32.40 -72.29 -8.44
N GLU A 9 -32.23 -73.46 -9.05
CA GLU A 9 -30.92 -73.98 -9.43
C GLU A 9 -30.33 -73.20 -10.62
N ARG A 10 -31.17 -72.82 -11.59
CA ARG A 10 -30.75 -71.94 -12.71
C ARG A 10 -30.44 -70.51 -12.27
N GLU A 11 -31.17 -69.94 -11.31
CA GLU A 11 -30.86 -68.62 -10.74
C GLU A 11 -29.55 -68.63 -9.93
N ASN A 12 -29.23 -69.72 -9.22
CA ASN A 12 -27.95 -69.85 -8.51
C ASN A 12 -26.77 -70.05 -9.47
N LEU A 13 -26.96 -70.74 -10.60
CA LEU A 13 -25.93 -70.89 -11.63
C LEU A 13 -25.65 -69.57 -12.39
N THR A 14 -26.68 -68.73 -12.62
CA THR A 14 -26.49 -67.40 -13.25
C THR A 14 -25.97 -66.34 -12.28
N LYS A 15 -26.23 -66.46 -10.97
CA LYS A 15 -25.59 -65.61 -9.95
C LYS A 15 -24.10 -65.92 -9.80
N ASN A 16 -23.74 -67.21 -9.72
CA ASN A 16 -22.35 -67.62 -9.63
C ASN A 16 -21.55 -67.34 -10.92
N GLN A 17 -22.21 -67.22 -12.09
CA GLN A 17 -21.55 -66.77 -13.32
C GLN A 17 -21.40 -65.25 -13.42
N LYS A 18 -22.30 -64.45 -12.81
CA LYS A 18 -22.17 -62.98 -12.75
C LYS A 18 -21.19 -62.51 -11.68
N ASP A 19 -21.09 -63.24 -10.57
CA ASP A 19 -20.11 -62.96 -9.51
C ASP A 19 -18.70 -63.45 -9.91
N GLY A 20 -18.58 -64.33 -10.92
CA GLY A 20 -17.31 -64.74 -11.53
C GLY A 20 -16.74 -63.78 -12.59
N GLU A 21 -17.50 -62.77 -13.02
CA GLU A 21 -17.05 -61.75 -14.00
C GLU A 21 -16.89 -60.35 -13.38
N GLN A 22 -17.04 -60.19 -12.06
CA GLN A 22 -16.81 -58.93 -11.36
C GLN A 22 -15.61 -58.92 -10.38
N GLU A 23 -14.71 -59.90 -10.45
CA GLU A 23 -13.44 -59.92 -9.70
C GLU A 23 -12.20 -60.06 -10.60
N SER A 24 -12.17 -59.37 -11.75
CA SER A 24 -10.94 -59.23 -12.55
C SER A 24 -10.79 -57.83 -13.15
N ASP A 25 -11.11 -56.80 -12.36
CA ASP A 25 -10.67 -55.43 -12.66
C ASP A 25 -9.92 -54.81 -11.47
N ASN A 26 -9.33 -55.68 -10.63
CA ASN A 26 -8.23 -55.25 -9.78
C ASN A 26 -6.97 -55.25 -10.65
N SER A 27 -6.88 -54.18 -11.44
CA SER A 27 -5.79 -53.81 -12.33
C SER A 27 -4.47 -53.82 -11.57
N THR A 28 -3.85 -54.99 -11.51
CA THR A 28 -2.46 -55.14 -11.06
C THR A 28 -1.61 -54.63 -12.21
N LEU A 29 -1.41 -53.31 -12.24
CA LEU A 29 -0.39 -52.70 -13.08
C LEU A 29 0.90 -53.47 -12.85
N THR A 30 1.58 -53.85 -13.92
CA THR A 30 2.92 -54.39 -13.77
C THR A 30 3.78 -53.33 -13.08
N PRO A 31 4.78 -53.71 -12.26
CA PRO A 31 5.66 -52.73 -11.59
C PRO A 31 6.27 -51.69 -12.53
N LEU A 32 6.39 -52.02 -13.83
CA LEU A 32 6.83 -51.12 -14.89
C LEU A 32 5.78 -50.07 -15.27
N GLU A 33 4.50 -50.44 -15.38
CA GLU A 33 3.43 -49.49 -15.69
C GLU A 33 3.20 -48.51 -14.53
N GLU A 34 3.34 -48.97 -13.28
CA GLU A 34 3.35 -48.09 -12.11
C GLU A 34 4.52 -47.10 -12.15
N LEU A 35 5.72 -47.56 -12.53
CA LEU A 35 6.91 -46.71 -12.65
C LEU A 35 6.73 -45.64 -13.72
N VAL A 36 6.16 -45.99 -14.87
CA VAL A 36 5.82 -45.04 -15.95
C VAL A 36 4.82 -44.00 -15.46
N ARG A 37 3.77 -44.43 -14.74
CA ARG A 37 2.78 -43.52 -14.17
C ARG A 37 3.42 -42.51 -13.22
N VAL A 38 4.23 -43.00 -12.28
CA VAL A 38 4.94 -42.15 -11.31
C VAL A 38 5.88 -41.17 -12.03
N ALA A 39 6.62 -41.61 -13.04
CA ALA A 39 7.50 -40.72 -13.79
C ALA A 39 6.73 -39.59 -14.49
N GLN A 40 5.57 -39.90 -15.08
CA GLN A 40 4.69 -38.91 -15.69
C GLN A 40 4.09 -37.94 -14.66
N GLU A 41 3.71 -38.44 -13.48
CA GLU A 41 3.23 -37.60 -12.37
C GLU A 41 4.31 -36.63 -11.89
N VAL A 42 5.56 -37.08 -11.76
CA VAL A 42 6.69 -36.24 -11.35
C VAL A 42 7.04 -35.22 -12.45
N GLU A 43 6.93 -35.58 -13.72
CA GLU A 43 7.08 -34.62 -14.84
C GLU A 43 6.02 -33.53 -14.78
N ASN A 44 4.75 -33.90 -14.61
CA ASN A 44 3.65 -32.94 -14.48
C ASN A 44 3.86 -32.01 -13.27
N ALA A 45 4.26 -32.56 -12.12
CA ALA A 45 4.57 -31.77 -10.92
C ALA A 45 5.74 -30.80 -11.15
N THR A 46 6.75 -31.23 -11.92
CA THR A 46 7.90 -30.39 -12.26
C THR A 46 7.50 -29.25 -13.21
N ASN A 47 6.69 -29.52 -14.22
CA ASN A 47 6.14 -28.48 -15.10
C ASN A 47 5.33 -27.44 -14.33
N VAL A 48 4.52 -27.88 -13.35
CA VAL A 48 3.79 -26.97 -12.45
C VAL A 48 4.75 -26.13 -11.60
N LEU A 49 5.81 -26.74 -11.06
CA LEU A 49 6.84 -26.03 -10.30
C LEU A 49 7.51 -24.94 -11.16
N ASP A 50 7.93 -25.28 -12.37
CA ASP A 50 8.62 -24.34 -13.27
C ASP A 50 7.74 -23.13 -13.62
N ASN A 51 6.47 -23.38 -14.00
CA ASN A 51 5.51 -22.31 -14.27
C ASN A 51 5.25 -21.44 -13.03
N SER A 52 5.19 -22.07 -11.84
CA SER A 52 4.97 -21.35 -10.58
C SER A 52 6.15 -20.44 -10.24
N VAL A 53 7.39 -20.91 -10.46
CA VAL A 53 8.60 -20.12 -10.23
C VAL A 53 8.68 -18.94 -11.20
N GLU A 54 8.35 -19.14 -12.48
CA GLU A 54 8.31 -18.06 -13.47
C GLU A 54 7.26 -17.00 -13.13
N HIS A 55 6.04 -17.42 -12.80
CA HIS A 55 4.99 -16.50 -12.36
C HIS A 55 5.37 -15.75 -11.09
N PHE A 56 5.99 -16.44 -10.13
CA PHE A 56 6.41 -15.82 -8.87
C PHE A 56 7.54 -14.81 -9.11
N ALA A 57 8.47 -15.06 -10.03
CA ALA A 57 9.51 -14.10 -10.40
C ALA A 57 8.94 -12.82 -11.00
N THR A 58 8.02 -12.93 -11.98
CA THR A 58 7.36 -11.77 -12.59
C THR A 58 6.58 -10.94 -11.56
N PHE A 59 5.77 -11.62 -10.73
CA PHE A 59 5.05 -10.95 -9.64
C PHE A 59 6.00 -10.20 -8.70
N PHE A 60 7.17 -10.77 -8.43
CA PHE A 60 8.14 -10.17 -7.52
C PHE A 60 8.82 -8.93 -8.10
N GLU A 61 9.13 -8.95 -9.41
CA GLU A 61 9.67 -7.78 -10.11
C GLU A 61 8.67 -6.62 -10.11
N GLU A 62 7.40 -6.91 -10.38
CA GLU A 62 6.31 -5.93 -10.31
C GLU A 62 6.17 -5.35 -8.90
N ASN A 63 6.12 -6.21 -7.88
CA ASN A 63 6.02 -5.80 -6.47
C ASN A 63 7.19 -4.88 -6.07
N ARG A 64 8.41 -5.22 -6.48
CA ARG A 64 9.60 -4.40 -6.20
C ARG A 64 9.50 -3.02 -6.85
N ALA A 65 9.07 -2.95 -8.10
CA ALA A 65 8.89 -1.67 -8.79
C ALA A 65 7.82 -0.81 -8.08
N GLU A 66 6.73 -1.41 -7.64
CA GLU A 66 5.67 -0.74 -6.88
C GLU A 66 6.19 -0.20 -5.54
N VAL A 67 6.88 -1.02 -4.74
CA VAL A 67 7.46 -0.59 -3.45
C VAL A 67 8.44 0.56 -3.64
N SER A 68 9.30 0.50 -4.66
CA SER A 68 10.22 1.59 -4.99
C SER A 68 9.46 2.88 -5.35
N GLY A 69 8.38 2.79 -6.14
CA GLY A 69 7.55 3.94 -6.48
C GLY A 69 6.84 4.57 -5.28
N VAL A 70 6.45 3.75 -4.29
CA VAL A 70 5.87 4.22 -3.03
C VAL A 70 6.93 4.95 -2.19
N ILE A 71 8.15 4.42 -2.08
CA ILE A 71 9.27 5.08 -1.38
C ILE A 71 9.52 6.48 -1.95
N GLU A 72 9.67 6.61 -3.27
CA GLU A 72 9.86 7.91 -3.91
C GLU A 72 8.69 8.87 -3.66
N SER A 73 7.46 8.34 -3.63
CA SER A 73 6.27 9.15 -3.36
C SER A 73 6.26 9.68 -1.93
N ILE A 74 6.68 8.87 -0.95
CA ILE A 74 6.84 9.29 0.44
C ILE A 74 7.96 10.31 0.59
N GLU A 75 9.08 10.16 -0.11
CA GLU A 75 10.16 11.16 -0.10
C GLU A 75 9.70 12.51 -0.66
N ARG A 76 8.96 12.49 -1.79
CA ARG A 76 8.35 13.71 -2.33
C ARG A 76 7.36 14.33 -1.36
N PHE A 77 6.57 13.51 -0.67
CA PHE A 77 5.62 13.99 0.33
C PHE A 77 6.33 14.62 1.54
N ALA A 78 7.38 13.98 2.06
CA ALA A 78 8.21 14.51 3.14
C ALA A 78 8.79 15.89 2.80
N ASN A 79 9.28 16.07 1.58
CA ASN A 79 9.76 17.37 1.11
C ASN A 79 8.67 18.44 1.10
N LYS A 80 7.44 18.08 0.70
CA LYS A 80 6.30 19.02 0.76
C LYS A 80 5.93 19.40 2.19
N VAL A 81 6.02 18.46 3.14
CA VAL A 81 5.80 18.75 4.57
C VAL A 81 6.84 19.75 5.08
N LYS A 82 8.11 19.59 4.71
CA LYS A 82 9.17 20.56 5.02
C LYS A 82 8.92 21.95 4.42
N ASP A 83 8.32 22.02 3.23
CA ASP A 83 7.94 23.31 2.65
C ASP A 83 6.76 23.96 3.39
N LEU A 84 5.84 23.17 3.98
CA LEU A 84 4.79 23.70 4.86
C LEU A 84 5.36 24.33 6.14
N GLU A 85 6.43 23.76 6.72
CA GLU A 85 7.12 24.36 7.87
C GLU A 85 7.61 25.78 7.56
N LYS A 86 8.25 25.98 6.39
CA LYS A 86 8.71 27.31 5.95
C LYS A 86 7.55 28.29 5.72
N VAL A 87 6.43 27.81 5.18
CA VAL A 87 5.23 28.64 5.03
C VAL A 87 4.71 29.05 6.40
N LEU A 88 4.79 28.17 7.39
CA LEU A 88 4.39 28.47 8.75
C LEU A 88 5.25 29.55 9.40
N GLU A 89 6.58 29.48 9.25
CA GLU A 89 7.50 30.52 9.71
C GLU A 89 7.12 31.90 9.16
N ASN A 90 6.78 31.98 7.87
CA ASN A 90 6.31 33.22 7.25
C ASN A 90 4.97 33.71 7.83
N ILE A 91 4.05 32.79 8.15
CA ILE A 91 2.77 33.14 8.80
C ILE A 91 3.02 33.70 10.20
N GLU A 92 3.91 33.10 10.98
CA GLU A 92 4.26 33.58 12.32
C GLU A 92 4.88 34.98 12.28
N GLU A 93 5.79 35.24 11.34
CA GLU A 93 6.34 36.57 11.13
C GLU A 93 5.25 37.58 10.75
N LEU A 94 4.35 37.21 9.84
CA LEU A 94 3.26 38.07 9.41
C LEU A 94 2.31 38.42 10.57
N VAL A 95 1.97 37.42 11.40
CA VAL A 95 1.17 37.60 12.62
C VAL A 95 1.84 38.58 13.58
N ARG A 96 3.15 38.48 13.77
CA ARG A 96 3.92 39.43 14.60
C ARG A 96 3.85 40.85 14.03
N VAL A 97 4.15 41.01 12.74
CA VAL A 97 4.16 42.32 12.08
C VAL A 97 2.78 42.99 12.13
N PHE A 98 1.69 42.25 11.89
CA PHE A 98 0.34 42.79 12.01
C PHE A 98 -0.05 43.14 13.45
N GLY A 99 0.46 42.39 14.44
CA GLY A 99 0.31 42.72 15.85
C GLY A 99 0.89 44.10 16.17
N ASP A 100 2.16 44.31 15.83
CA ASP A 100 2.89 45.57 16.05
C ASP A 100 2.24 46.73 15.29
N PHE A 101 1.82 46.49 14.05
CA PHE A 101 1.16 47.50 13.22
C PHE A 101 -0.18 47.92 13.82
N SER A 102 -0.96 46.96 14.34
CA SER A 102 -2.24 47.25 14.96
C SER A 102 -2.08 48.09 16.24
N GLU A 103 -1.03 47.83 17.02
CA GLU A 103 -0.69 48.64 18.20
C GLU A 103 -0.34 50.08 17.82
N LYS A 104 0.59 50.27 16.87
CA LYS A 104 0.96 51.61 16.38
C LYS A 104 -0.23 52.40 15.82
N ILE A 105 -1.14 51.75 15.10
CA ILE A 105 -2.36 52.40 14.59
C ILE A 105 -3.26 52.86 15.74
N SER A 106 -3.37 52.07 16.81
CA SER A 106 -4.14 52.45 17.99
C SER A 106 -3.54 53.69 18.64
N ASP A 107 -2.22 53.73 18.81
CA ASP A 107 -1.51 54.86 19.41
C ASP A 107 -1.69 56.14 18.59
N ILE A 108 -1.58 56.04 17.25
CA ILE A 108 -1.85 57.17 16.35
C ILE A 108 -3.29 57.67 16.49
N ALA A 109 -4.27 56.77 16.65
CA ALA A 109 -5.66 57.17 16.86
C ALA A 109 -5.86 57.91 18.20
N ASP A 110 -5.11 57.54 19.22
CA ASP A 110 -5.09 58.23 20.51
C ASP A 110 -4.45 59.63 20.37
N ASP A 111 -3.31 59.75 19.69
CA ASP A 111 -2.67 61.03 19.40
C ASP A 111 -3.59 61.97 18.60
N ILE A 112 -4.24 61.46 17.56
CA ILE A 112 -5.21 62.23 16.75
C ILE A 112 -6.36 62.74 17.63
N THR A 113 -6.84 61.92 18.57
CA THR A 113 -7.92 62.32 19.47
C THR A 113 -7.48 63.43 20.40
N VAL A 114 -6.29 63.33 21.00
CA VAL A 114 -5.72 64.37 21.86
C VAL A 114 -5.51 65.68 21.08
N LEU A 115 -4.93 65.61 19.89
CA LEU A 115 -4.72 66.78 19.03
C LEU A 115 -6.04 67.45 18.63
N SER A 116 -7.07 66.65 18.35
CA SER A 116 -8.41 67.16 18.01
C SER A 116 -9.05 67.89 19.19
N ILE A 117 -8.93 67.34 20.39
CA ILE A 117 -9.42 67.98 21.62
C ILE A 117 -8.69 69.29 21.87
N ASN A 118 -7.37 69.31 21.81
CA ASN A 118 -6.57 70.52 22.02
C ASN A 118 -6.91 71.60 20.99
N SER A 119 -7.05 71.23 19.72
CA SER A 119 -7.46 72.14 18.65
C SER A 119 -8.86 72.70 18.91
N SER A 120 -9.82 71.84 19.29
CA SER A 120 -11.18 72.25 19.67
C SER A 120 -11.20 73.24 20.83
N VAL A 121 -10.33 73.08 21.83
CA VAL A 121 -10.21 74.01 22.95
C VAL A 121 -9.63 75.34 22.49
N GLU A 122 -8.62 75.33 21.61
CA GLU A 122 -7.99 76.56 21.11
C GLU A 122 -8.91 77.36 20.19
N ILE A 123 -9.65 76.69 19.28
CA ILE A 123 -10.67 77.31 18.42
C ILE A 123 -11.72 78.07 19.24
N ARG A 124 -12.06 77.59 20.44
CA ARG A 124 -13.01 78.29 21.33
C ARG A 124 -12.47 79.62 21.85
N LYS A 125 -11.15 79.82 21.90
CA LYS A 125 -10.49 81.04 22.38
C LYS A 125 -10.40 82.12 21.29
N GLU A 126 -10.45 81.75 20.01
CA GLU A 126 -10.30 82.69 18.90
C GLU A 126 -11.64 83.21 18.34
N ASN A 127 -11.64 84.38 17.68
CA ASN A 127 -12.81 85.01 17.04
C ASN A 127 -12.91 84.63 15.54
N ILE A 128 -12.76 83.33 15.22
CA ILE A 128 -12.87 82.80 13.85
C ILE A 128 -14.17 81.99 13.71
N ASP A 129 -14.52 81.49 12.51
CA ASP A 129 -15.69 80.62 12.26
C ASP A 129 -15.63 79.32 13.09
N ARG A 130 -16.16 79.39 14.31
CA ARG A 130 -16.16 78.30 15.30
C ARG A 130 -17.03 77.11 14.87
N ASN A 131 -18.03 77.32 14.02
CA ASN A 131 -18.99 76.27 13.68
C ASN A 131 -18.41 75.26 12.69
N ALA A 132 -17.75 75.75 11.63
CA ALA A 132 -17.07 74.88 10.67
C ALA A 132 -15.92 74.11 11.34
N LEU A 133 -15.10 74.80 12.14
CA LEU A 133 -13.94 74.20 12.82
C LEU A 133 -14.34 73.17 13.90
N ARG A 134 -15.41 73.41 14.66
CA ARG A 134 -15.96 72.41 15.60
C ARG A 134 -16.42 71.15 14.87
N LYS A 135 -17.13 71.29 13.75
CA LYS A 135 -17.62 70.16 12.97
C LYS A 135 -16.47 69.31 12.42
N ILE A 136 -15.39 69.94 11.97
CA ILE A 136 -14.17 69.24 11.54
C ILE A 136 -13.58 68.44 12.71
N SER A 137 -13.45 69.03 13.89
CA SER A 137 -12.91 68.31 15.05
C SER A 137 -13.78 67.12 15.47
N GLU A 138 -15.11 67.23 15.40
CA GLU A 138 -16.03 66.13 15.67
C GLU A 138 -15.84 64.98 14.66
N MET A 139 -15.67 65.30 13.37
CA MET A 139 -15.39 64.32 12.34
C MET A 139 -14.03 63.61 12.54
N ILE A 140 -12.99 64.35 12.96
CA ILE A 140 -11.68 63.75 13.25
C ILE A 140 -11.77 62.80 14.46
N MET A 141 -12.48 63.19 15.52
CA MET A 141 -12.69 62.32 16.68
C MET A 141 -13.46 61.04 16.32
N GLN A 142 -14.49 61.15 15.47
CA GLN A 142 -15.21 59.98 14.96
C GLN A 142 -14.28 59.07 14.13
N LEU A 143 -13.46 59.65 13.26
CA LEU A 143 -12.50 58.89 12.46
C LEU A 143 -11.49 58.16 13.36
N ALA A 144 -10.95 58.82 14.37
CA ALA A 144 -10.06 58.20 15.35
C ALA A 144 -10.74 57.07 16.13
N GLY A 145 -12.01 57.23 16.50
CA GLY A 145 -12.84 56.16 17.08
C GLY A 145 -12.91 54.93 16.17
N ASN A 146 -13.26 55.13 14.89
CA ASN A 146 -13.32 54.05 13.91
C ASN A 146 -11.96 53.34 13.73
N VAL A 147 -10.86 54.09 13.73
CA VAL A 147 -9.51 53.53 13.63
C VAL A 147 -9.18 52.65 14.84
N ARG A 148 -9.57 53.02 16.07
CA ARG A 148 -9.41 52.16 17.24
C ARG A 148 -10.21 50.87 17.13
N ASP A 149 -11.46 50.96 16.66
CA ASP A 149 -12.30 49.77 16.48
C ASP A 149 -11.71 48.81 15.44
N ILE A 150 -11.16 49.35 14.35
CA ILE A 150 -10.41 48.57 13.36
C ILE A 150 -9.19 47.92 14.00
N SER A 151 -8.36 48.68 14.74
CA SER A 151 -7.18 48.14 15.44
C SER A 151 -7.57 47.01 16.41
N LYS A 152 -8.62 47.20 17.20
CA LYS A 152 -9.14 46.18 18.12
C LYS A 152 -9.58 44.91 17.40
N ASN A 153 -10.30 45.05 16.29
CA ASN A 153 -10.70 43.91 15.46
C ASN A 153 -9.48 43.23 14.83
N THR A 154 -8.51 43.99 14.31
CA THR A 154 -7.24 43.45 13.80
C THR A 154 -6.50 42.67 14.88
N LYS A 155 -6.39 43.17 16.12
CA LYS A 155 -5.76 42.43 17.23
C LYS A 155 -6.47 41.09 17.51
N LYS A 156 -7.81 41.07 17.44
CA LYS A 156 -8.59 39.82 17.58
C LYS A 156 -8.28 38.83 16.46
N HIS A 157 -8.19 39.29 15.23
CA HIS A 157 -7.84 38.43 14.08
C HIS A 157 -6.39 37.93 14.16
N VAL A 158 -5.44 38.78 14.53
CA VAL A 158 -4.04 38.40 14.77
C VAL A 158 -3.94 37.30 15.83
N LYS A 159 -4.67 37.43 16.95
CA LYS A 159 -4.71 36.38 17.98
C LYS A 159 -5.25 35.06 17.43
N LYS A 160 -6.35 35.09 16.68
CA LYS A 160 -6.92 33.88 16.06
C LYS A 160 -5.96 33.26 15.04
N SER A 161 -5.28 34.07 14.23
CA SER A 161 -4.26 33.59 13.29
C SER A 161 -3.08 32.92 14.02
N LYS A 162 -2.68 33.45 15.18
CA LYS A 162 -1.66 32.82 16.03
C LYS A 162 -2.09 31.46 16.57
N GLU A 163 -3.34 31.35 17.03
CA GLU A 163 -3.91 30.07 17.49
C GLU A 163 -3.92 29.03 16.36
N ILE A 164 -4.40 29.42 15.17
CA ILE A 164 -4.41 28.55 13.97
C ILE A 164 -2.99 28.14 13.56
N ALA A 165 -2.02 29.07 13.59
CA ALA A 165 -0.64 28.77 13.26
C ALA A 165 -0.07 27.71 14.21
N GLY A 166 -0.31 27.83 15.53
CA GLY A 166 0.14 26.85 16.52
C GLY A 166 -0.53 25.48 16.39
N GLU A 167 -1.83 25.43 16.07
CA GLU A 167 -2.50 24.16 15.76
C GLU A 167 -1.90 23.50 14.52
N LEU A 168 -1.56 24.29 13.50
CA LEU A 168 -0.94 23.79 12.28
C LEU A 168 0.51 23.31 12.53
N THR A 169 1.28 23.96 13.42
CA THR A 169 2.59 23.46 13.87
C THR A 169 2.47 22.05 14.43
N ASN A 170 1.56 21.85 15.40
CA ASN A 170 1.37 20.55 16.05
C ASN A 170 0.95 19.47 15.04
N ASN A 171 0.06 19.80 14.11
CA ASN A 171 -0.36 18.86 13.06
C ASN A 171 0.79 18.49 12.12
N ILE A 172 1.66 19.45 11.77
CA ILE A 172 2.84 19.18 10.95
C ILE A 172 3.80 18.25 11.71
N GLU A 173 4.04 18.47 13.00
CA GLU A 173 4.89 17.59 13.81
C GLU A 173 4.39 16.14 13.82
N VAL A 174 3.08 15.94 13.99
CA VAL A 174 2.46 14.61 13.91
C VAL A 174 2.67 13.98 12.54
N VAL A 175 2.43 14.73 11.45
CA VAL A 175 2.63 14.24 10.09
C VAL A 175 4.09 13.89 9.82
N VAL A 176 5.05 14.68 10.31
CA VAL A 176 6.49 14.38 10.17
C VAL A 176 6.84 13.04 10.81
N GLU A 177 6.35 12.78 12.02
CA GLU A 177 6.61 11.52 12.71
C GLU A 177 5.94 10.33 12.01
N GLU A 178 4.70 10.48 11.53
CA GLU A 178 4.01 9.45 10.74
C GLU A 178 4.76 9.15 9.44
N VAL A 179 5.24 10.17 8.72
CA VAL A 179 6.04 10.00 7.50
C VAL A 179 7.33 9.22 7.78
N LYS A 180 7.99 9.50 8.90
CA LYS A 180 9.19 8.79 9.32
C LYS A 180 8.90 7.31 9.60
N GLN A 181 7.81 7.01 10.31
CA GLN A 181 7.39 5.62 10.58
C GLN A 181 7.05 4.85 9.29
N VAL A 182 6.37 5.51 8.34
CA VAL A 182 6.09 4.94 7.02
C VAL A 182 7.39 4.65 6.28
N HIS A 183 8.35 5.59 6.30
CA HIS A 183 9.65 5.39 5.65
C HIS A 183 10.43 4.21 6.25
N GLU A 184 10.45 4.06 7.57
CA GLU A 184 11.08 2.91 8.25
C GLU A 184 10.41 1.57 7.90
N THR A 185 9.07 1.57 7.79
CA THR A 185 8.29 0.41 7.36
C THR A 185 8.64 0.02 5.92
N LEU A 186 8.71 1.00 5.01
CA LEU A 186 9.08 0.76 3.62
C LEU A 186 10.50 0.25 3.46
N LYS A 187 11.45 0.74 4.26
CA LYS A 187 12.82 0.20 4.28
C LYS A 187 12.87 -1.25 4.75
N THR A 188 12.03 -1.61 5.72
CA THR A 188 11.87 -3.00 6.16
C THR A 188 11.30 -3.87 5.03
N LEU A 189 10.31 -3.35 4.30
CA LEU A 189 9.72 -4.02 3.15
C LEU A 189 10.73 -4.21 2.01
N GLU A 190 11.58 -3.22 1.74
CA GLU A 190 12.67 -3.34 0.76
C GLU A 190 13.66 -4.47 1.13
N ASN A 191 14.04 -4.56 2.41
CA ASN A 191 14.92 -5.64 2.90
C ASN A 191 14.25 -7.02 2.81
N LEU A 192 12.95 -7.11 3.10
CA LEU A 192 12.17 -8.33 2.90
C LEU A 192 12.15 -8.70 1.41
N ASN A 193 12.00 -7.71 0.52
CA ASN A 193 12.03 -7.95 -0.91
C ASN A 193 13.37 -8.48 -1.41
N LEU A 194 14.49 -7.93 -0.93
CA LEU A 194 15.83 -8.46 -1.23
C LEU A 194 16.02 -9.90 -0.75
N SER A 195 15.44 -10.26 0.40
CA SER A 195 15.55 -11.61 0.95
C SER A 195 14.70 -12.61 0.16
N SER A 196 13.49 -12.21 -0.22
CA SER A 196 12.60 -13.02 -1.06
C SER A 196 13.17 -13.24 -2.46
N LEU A 197 13.88 -12.25 -3.03
CA LEU A 197 14.58 -12.42 -4.30
C LEU A 197 15.66 -13.51 -4.23
N LYS A 198 16.42 -13.59 -3.14
CA LYS A 198 17.37 -14.68 -2.91
C LYS A 198 16.68 -16.05 -2.79
N ASN A 199 15.53 -16.11 -2.12
CA ASN A 199 14.74 -17.35 -2.04
C ASN A 199 14.19 -17.76 -3.41
N LEU A 200 13.81 -16.80 -4.24
CA LEU A 200 13.40 -17.01 -5.63
C LEU A 200 14.54 -17.59 -6.47
N GLU A 201 15.75 -17.05 -6.35
CA GLU A 201 16.94 -17.61 -7.02
C GLU A 201 17.17 -19.08 -6.62
N LEU A 202 17.04 -19.41 -5.33
CA LEU A 202 17.12 -20.79 -4.86
C LEU A 202 16.02 -21.69 -5.44
N LEU A 203 14.78 -21.20 -5.54
CA LEU A 203 13.67 -21.93 -6.15
C LEU A 203 13.89 -22.18 -7.64
N VAL A 204 14.43 -21.20 -8.37
CA VAL A 204 14.83 -21.34 -9.78
C VAL A 204 15.87 -22.45 -9.93
N ASP A 205 16.86 -22.50 -9.04
CA ASP A 205 17.90 -23.54 -9.09
C ASP A 205 17.33 -24.93 -8.74
N ILE A 206 16.42 -25.01 -7.77
CA ILE A 206 15.69 -26.24 -7.44
C ILE A 206 14.86 -26.72 -8.64
N SER A 207 14.09 -25.83 -9.28
CA SER A 207 13.24 -26.20 -10.42
C SER A 207 14.09 -26.73 -11.59
N LYS A 208 15.20 -26.05 -11.93
CA LYS A 208 16.16 -26.50 -12.95
C LYS A 208 16.74 -27.87 -12.63
N ASN A 209 17.10 -28.14 -11.38
CA ASN A 209 17.64 -29.42 -10.97
C ASN A 209 16.58 -30.53 -10.97
N SER A 210 15.36 -30.23 -10.52
CA SER A 210 14.22 -31.16 -10.59
C SER A 210 13.93 -31.55 -12.03
N ARG A 211 13.87 -30.58 -12.96
CA ARG A 211 13.67 -30.83 -14.39
C ARG A 211 14.73 -31.75 -14.97
N LYS A 212 16.03 -31.49 -14.70
CA LYS A 212 17.13 -32.39 -15.13
C LYS A 212 16.98 -33.80 -14.56
N THR A 213 16.58 -33.92 -13.29
CA THR A 213 16.41 -35.21 -12.62
C THR A 213 15.24 -36.00 -13.23
N VAL A 214 14.13 -35.32 -13.54
CA VAL A 214 12.99 -35.91 -14.25
C VAL A 214 13.35 -36.36 -15.65
N GLU A 215 14.08 -35.54 -16.42
CA GLU A 215 14.55 -35.93 -17.75
C GLU A 215 15.41 -37.20 -17.71
N GLN A 216 16.25 -37.34 -16.68
CA GLN A 216 17.05 -38.55 -16.46
C GLN A 216 16.20 -39.75 -16.03
N LEU A 217 15.19 -39.53 -15.17
CA LEU A 217 14.25 -40.55 -14.73
C LEU A 217 13.48 -41.10 -15.93
N LEU A 218 12.88 -40.24 -16.76
CA LEU A 218 12.12 -40.63 -17.96
C LEU A 218 12.98 -41.46 -18.92
N LYS A 219 14.21 -41.01 -19.21
CA LYS A 219 15.17 -41.79 -20.02
C LYS A 219 15.46 -43.17 -19.43
N THR A 220 15.59 -43.25 -18.11
CA THR A 220 15.85 -44.53 -17.42
C THR A 220 14.64 -45.45 -17.51
N VAL A 221 13.43 -44.91 -17.33
CA VAL A 221 12.16 -45.65 -17.48
C VAL A 221 12.00 -46.20 -18.89
N ASP A 222 12.31 -45.40 -19.91
CA ASP A 222 12.27 -45.84 -21.32
C ASP A 222 13.23 -47.00 -21.58
N VAL A 223 14.48 -46.90 -21.12
CA VAL A 223 15.48 -47.99 -21.23
C VAL A 223 15.01 -49.25 -20.49
N LEU A 224 14.44 -49.10 -19.30
CA LEU A 224 13.94 -50.24 -18.52
C LEU A 224 12.79 -50.94 -19.25
N LYS A 225 11.88 -50.15 -19.84
CA LYS A 225 10.74 -50.65 -20.63
C LYS A 225 11.22 -51.46 -21.84
N GLU A 226 12.20 -50.96 -22.58
CA GLU A 226 12.80 -51.68 -23.71
C GLU A 226 13.41 -53.02 -23.27
N LYS A 227 14.13 -53.04 -22.14
CA LYS A 227 14.77 -54.25 -21.61
C LYS A 227 13.79 -55.29 -21.11
N VAL A 228 12.71 -54.87 -20.45
CA VAL A 228 11.63 -55.79 -20.03
C VAL A 228 10.97 -56.43 -21.24
N GLU A 229 10.69 -55.66 -22.30
CA GLU A 229 10.14 -56.20 -23.55
C GLU A 229 11.11 -57.15 -24.26
N GLU A 230 12.41 -56.89 -24.22
CA GLU A 230 13.45 -57.80 -24.73
C GLU A 230 13.46 -59.15 -23.98
N ILE A 231 13.39 -59.12 -22.64
CA ILE A 231 13.31 -60.32 -21.80
C ILE A 231 12.02 -61.08 -22.11
N ARG A 232 10.89 -60.39 -22.21
CA ARG A 232 9.59 -60.99 -22.52
C ARG A 232 9.62 -61.74 -23.85
N ARG A 233 10.19 -61.12 -24.90
CA ARG A 233 10.39 -61.77 -26.22
C ARG A 233 11.26 -63.02 -26.11
N THR A 234 12.34 -62.96 -25.34
CA THR A 234 13.27 -64.07 -25.16
C THR A 234 12.63 -65.25 -24.42
N ILE A 235 11.82 -64.98 -23.39
CA ILE A 235 11.09 -66.02 -22.64
C ILE A 235 10.07 -66.73 -23.55
N ILE A 236 9.32 -65.98 -24.36
CA ILE A 236 8.36 -66.56 -25.31
C ILE A 236 9.09 -67.50 -26.28
N GLN A 237 10.23 -67.08 -26.84
CA GLN A 237 11.05 -67.92 -27.74
C GLN A 237 11.64 -69.18 -27.09
N LEU A 238 11.78 -69.22 -25.76
CA LEU A 238 12.28 -70.40 -25.03
C LEU A 238 11.17 -71.38 -24.64
N LEU A 239 9.91 -70.94 -24.69
CA LEU A 239 8.73 -71.74 -24.33
C LEU A 239 8.02 -72.35 -25.55
N ASP A 240 8.29 -71.83 -26.75
CA ASP A 240 7.91 -72.40 -28.05
C ASP A 240 8.93 -73.43 -28.56
#